data_AF-A0A644W6S3-F1
#
_entry.id   AF-A0A644W6S3-F1
#
_cell.length_a   1.000
_cell.length_b   1.000
_cell.length_c   1.000
_cell.angle_alpha   90.00
_cell.angle_beta   90.00
_cell.angle_gamma   90.00
#
_symmetry.space_group_name_H-M   'P 1'
#
loop_
_entity.id
_entity.type
_entity.pdbx_description
1 polymer ?
#
loop_
_entity_poly.entity_id
_entity_poly.type
_entity_poly.pdbx_seq_one_letter_code
_entity_poly.pdbx_strand_id
1 'polypeptide(L)' 'MNLEFLNDKKRKILDNINYAKNSDINKVSAILMCNDEEVQKELLAWLALEGYKVSLIKDEINILTIEW' A
#
# COMPACT_ATOMS: atom_id res chain seq x y z
N MET A 1 -7.36 1.67 -16.63
CA MET A 1 -6.53 1.07 -15.56
C MET A 1 -5.66 -0.06 -16.12
N ASN A 2 -4.35 -0.01 -15.92
CA ASN A 2 -3.44 -1.12 -16.28
C ASN A 2 -3.44 -2.17 -15.15
N LEU A 3 -4.12 -3.30 -15.40
CA LEU A 3 -4.33 -4.34 -14.39
C LEU A 3 -3.02 -5.02 -13.95
N GLU A 4 -2.08 -5.21 -14.88
CA GLU A 4 -0.77 -5.80 -14.56
C GLU A 4 0.03 -4.91 -13.61
N PHE A 5 0.02 -3.59 -13.85
CA PHE A 5 0.67 -2.62 -12.97
C PHE A 5 0.06 -2.63 -11.56
N LEU A 6 -1.28 -2.64 -11.45
CA LEU A 6 -1.96 -2.71 -10.16
C LEU A 6 -1.57 -3.98 -9.40
N ASN A 7 -1.57 -5.13 -10.08
CA ASN A 7 -1.21 -6.41 -9.48
C ASN A 7 0.25 -6.45 -9.02
N ASP A 8 1.20 -5.88 -9.78
CA ASP A 8 2.59 -5.77 -9.34
C ASP A 8 2.73 -4.90 -8.08
N LYS A 9 1.97 -3.80 -7.99
CA LYS A 9 1.96 -2.95 -6.78
C LYS A 9 1.38 -3.71 -5.57
N LYS A 10 0.26 -4.42 -5.74
CA LYS A 10 -0.33 -5.25 -4.67
C LYS A 10 0.67 -6.30 -4.18
N ARG A 11 1.35 -6.99 -5.09
CA ARG A 11 2.39 -7.98 -4.74
C ARG A 11 3.51 -7.36 -3.91
N LYS A 12 4.09 -6.24 -4.35
CA LYS A 12 5.16 -5.54 -3.61
C LYS A 12 4.73 -5.08 -2.22
N ILE A 13 3.49 -4.62 -2.08
CA ILE A 13 2.93 -4.24 -0.78
C ILE A 13 2.83 -5.46 0.13
N LEU A 14 2.31 -6.59 -0.37
CA LEU A 14 2.24 -7.85 0.39
C LEU A 14 3.63 -8.35 0.81
N ASP A 15 4.62 -8.30 -0.09
CA ASP A 15 5.99 -8.70 0.22
C ASP A 15 6.55 -7.90 1.41
N ASN A 16 6.32 -6.58 1.44
CA ASN A 16 6.74 -5.72 2.55
C ASN A 16 5.96 -5.98 3.85
N ILE A 17 4.66 -6.22 3.77
CA ILE A 17 3.83 -6.57 4.94
C ILE A 17 4.31 -7.90 5.54
N ASN A 18 4.53 -8.91 4.70
CA ASN A 18 5.00 -10.23 5.13
C ASN A 18 6.39 -10.14 5.76
N TYR A 19 7.29 -9.37 5.17
CA TYR A 19 8.60 -9.10 5.75
C TYR A 19 8.50 -8.46 7.15
N ALA A 20 7.66 -7.44 7.30
CA ALA A 20 7.44 -6.77 8.58
C ALA A 20 6.80 -7.71 9.62
N LYS A 21 5.78 -8.49 9.24
CA LYS A 21 5.16 -9.50 10.12
C LYS A 21 6.16 -10.55 10.60
N ASN A 22 7.02 -11.04 9.70
CA ASN A 22 8.07 -12.00 10.03
C ASN A 22 9.17 -11.39 10.92
N SER A 23 9.22 -10.07 11.03
CA SER A 23 10.17 -9.31 11.86
C SER A 23 9.54 -8.76 13.13
N ASP A 24 8.33 -9.21 13.51
CA ASP A 24 7.54 -8.70 14.65
C ASP A 24 7.27 -7.18 14.60
N ILE A 25 7.21 -6.60 13.40
CA ILE A 25 6.86 -5.19 13.16
C ILE A 25 5.36 -5.12 12.80
N ASN A 26 4.62 -4.17 13.37
CA ASN A 26 3.17 -4.01 13.15
C ASN A 26 2.78 -2.88 12.17
N LYS A 27 3.78 -2.25 11.54
CA LYS A 27 3.59 -1.06 10.71
C LYS A 27 4.57 -1.04 9.54
N VAL A 28 4.06 -0.73 8.35
CA VAL A 28 4.84 -0.40 7.16
C VAL A 28 4.55 1.04 6.76
N SER A 29 5.57 1.79 6.38
CA SER A 29 5.42 3.10 5.74
C SER A 29 6.31 3.15 4.51
N ALA A 30 5.74 3.52 3.36
CA ALA A 30 6.41 3.47 2.08
C ALA A 30 6.03 4.67 1.19
N ILE A 31 6.98 5.09 0.35
CA ILE A 31 6.72 6.11 -0.67
C ILE A 31 5.93 5.46 -1.80
N LEU A 32 4.73 5.96 -2.05
CA LEU A 32 3.86 5.50 -3.13
C LEU A 32 4.18 6.28 -4.42
N MET A 33 5.16 5.82 -5.18
CA MET A 33 5.42 6.30 -6.54
C MET A 33 4.35 5.78 -7.52
N CYS A 34 3.18 6.40 -7.49
CA CYS A 34 2.08 6.17 -8.40
C CYS A 34 1.28 7.47 -8.54
N ASN A 35 1.22 8.05 -9.74
CA ASN A 35 0.49 9.30 -9.99
C ASN A 35 -0.95 9.06 -10.48
N ASP A 36 -1.33 7.81 -10.70
CA ASP A 36 -2.67 7.44 -11.14
C ASP A 36 -3.61 7.35 -9.92
N GLU A 37 -4.54 8.30 -9.81
CA GLU A 37 -5.46 8.38 -8.67
C GLU A 37 -6.44 7.20 -8.60
N GLU A 38 -6.82 6.61 -9.73
CA GLU A 38 -7.70 5.42 -9.72
C GLU A 38 -6.95 4.24 -9.11
N VAL A 39 -5.69 4.04 -9.50
CA VAL A 39 -4.83 3.00 -8.93
C VAL A 39 -4.60 3.23 -7.44
N GLN A 40 -4.38 4.47 -6.99
CA GLN A 40 -4.26 4.78 -5.57
C GLN A 40 -5.53 4.42 -4.80
N LYS A 41 -6.71 4.83 -5.29
CA LYS A 41 -8.00 4.53 -4.65
C LYS A 41 -8.23 3.03 -4.55
N GLU A 42 -7.95 2.30 -5.62
CA GLU A 42 -8.10 0.85 -5.68
C GLU A 42 -7.16 0.13 -4.69
N LEU A 43 -5.91 0.58 -4.56
CA LEU A 43 -4.97 0.04 -3.57
C LEU A 43 -5.43 0.29 -2.12
N LEU A 44 -5.92 1.49 -1.82
CA LEU A 44 -6.42 1.84 -0.49
C LEU A 44 -7.67 1.05 -0.14
N ALA A 45 -8.62 0.94 -1.08
CA ALA A 45 -9.84 0.16 -0.89
C ALA A 45 -9.52 -1.32 -0.67
N TRP A 46 -8.63 -1.89 -1.48
CA TRP A 46 -8.17 -3.26 -1.31
C TRP A 46 -7.53 -3.50 0.08
N LEU A 47 -6.61 -2.64 0.52
CA LEU A 47 -5.99 -2.79 1.84
C LEU A 47 -7.00 -2.67 2.98
N ALA A 48 -7.98 -1.77 2.87
CA ALA A 48 -9.05 -1.65 3.86
C ALA A 48 -9.95 -2.90 3.91
N LEU A 49 -10.27 -3.49 2.75
CA LEU A 49 -11.04 -4.73 2.66
C LEU A 49 -10.31 -5.93 3.28
N GLU A 50 -8.98 -5.96 3.20
CA GLU A 50 -8.13 -6.96 3.87
C GLU A 50 -8.02 -6.73 5.38
N GLY A 51 -8.61 -5.66 5.92
CA GLY A 51 -8.64 -5.36 7.36
C GLY A 51 -7.47 -4.52 7.87
N TYR A 52 -6.65 -3.97 6.99
CA TYR A 52 -5.56 -3.07 7.39
C TYR A 52 -6.09 -1.70 7.78
N LYS A 53 -5.44 -1.06 8.76
CA LYS A 53 -5.57 0.37 9.00
C LYS A 53 -4.61 1.11 8.07
N VAL A 54 -5.16 1.91 7.17
CA VAL A 54 -4.41 2.53 6.08
C VAL A 54 -4.51 4.04 6.14
N SER A 55 -3.41 4.74 5.88
CA SER A 55 -3.41 6.17 5.60
C SER A 55 -2.54 6.50 4.39
N LEU A 56 -2.97 7.49 3.62
CA LEU A 56 -2.20 8.06 2.52
C LEU A 56 -2.05 9.56 2.77
N ILE A 57 -0.83 10.00 3.05
CA ILE A 57 -0.51 11.42 3.18
C ILE A 57 -0.06 11.90 1.79
N LYS A 58 -0.79 12.86 1.23
CA LYS A 58 -0.47 13.52 -0.04
C LYS A 58 0.23 14.85 0.25
N ASP A 59 1.51 14.92 -0.04
CA ASP A 59 2.35 16.13 0.05
C ASP A 59 3.30 16.17 -1.18
N GLU A 60 4.51 16.74 -1.06
CA GLU A 60 5.57 16.64 -2.09
C GLU A 60 5.83 15.19 -2.55
N ILE A 61 5.66 14.23 -1.63
CA ILE A 61 5.66 12.79 -1.89
C ILE A 61 4.44 12.14 -1.24
N ASN A 62 3.89 11.12 -1.91
CA ASN A 62 2.80 10.34 -1.36
C ASN A 62 3.35 9.27 -0.41
N ILE A 63 2.96 9.31 0.87
CA ILE A 63 3.38 8.34 1.88
C ILE A 63 2.18 7.44 2.22
N LEU A 64 2.32 6.15 1.92
CA LEU A 64 1.36 5.10 2.28
C LEU A 64 1.82 4.45 3.59
N THR A 65 0.96 4.50 4.61
CA THR A 65 1.15 3.80 5.88
C THR A 65 0.11 2.70 6.03
N ILE A 66 0.56 1.53 6.48
CA ILE A 66 -0.25 0.32 6.65
C ILE A 66 0.05 -0.25 8.04
N GLU A 67 -0.98 -0.46 8.86
CA GLU A 67 -0.91 -1.01 10.22
C GLU A 67 -1.90 -2.18 10.35
N TRP A 68 -1.60 -3.16 11.21
CA TRP A 68 -2.46 -4.31 11.53
C TRP A 68 -2.43 -4.66 13.02
#